data_AF-A0A2W5RV26-F1
#
_entry.id   AF-A0A2W5RV26-F1
#
_cell.length_a   1.000
_cell.length_b   1.000
_cell.length_c   1.000
_cell.angle_alpha   90.00
_cell.angle_beta   90.00
_cell.angle_gamma   90.00
#
_symmetry.space_group_name_H-M   'P 1'
#
loop_
_entity.id
_entity.type
_entity.pdbx_description
1 polymer ?
#
loop_
_entity_poly.entity_id
_entity_poly.type
_entity_poly.pdbx_seq_one_letter_code
_entity_poly.pdbx_strand_id
1 'polypeptide(L)'
;MTTYQTAIDAIRELKAKFGSTWADISPEDAARMQIQNRFKTGLDIAKYTAAIMRRDMAAYDADSSKYTQSLGCWHGFIAQQKMIANKKYFGTTERRYIYLSGWMVAALRSEFGPLPDQSMHEKTSVPALIEEIYTFLRQADAKELNDLFRALKKANEAGDTAKAAEITAQIDGFQTHVVPIIADIDAGFGNEEATYLLAKKMIEAGACALQIENQVSDAKQCGHQAGKVTVPHEDFISKIHALRYAFLEMGLDDGIIVARTDSEGADLTQKIPVVKEPGDIASQYI
;
A
#
# COMPACT_ATOMS: atom_id res chain seq x y z
N MET A 1 -8.05 18.96 -4.74
CA MET A 1 -6.73 18.47 -5.21
C MET A 1 -5.90 19.70 -5.57
N THR A 2 -4.64 19.79 -5.15
CA THR A 2 -3.79 20.95 -5.48
C THR A 2 -3.46 20.94 -6.97
N THR A 3 -3.84 22.00 -7.70
CA THR A 3 -3.43 22.20 -9.10
C THR A 3 -2.07 22.88 -9.17
N TYR A 4 -1.42 22.83 -10.33
CA TYR A 4 -0.13 23.50 -10.50
C TYR A 4 -0.21 25.00 -10.21
N GLN A 5 -1.28 25.67 -10.66
CA GLN A 5 -1.47 27.10 -10.41
C GLN A 5 -1.62 27.43 -8.93
N THR A 6 -2.46 26.67 -8.20
CA THR A 6 -2.63 26.89 -6.75
C THR A 6 -1.34 26.66 -5.96
N ALA A 7 -0.48 25.73 -6.41
CA ALA A 7 0.84 25.53 -5.81
C ALA A 7 1.77 26.72 -6.04
N ILE A 8 1.79 27.29 -7.27
CA ILE A 8 2.57 28.50 -7.57
C ILE A 8 2.12 29.66 -6.67
N ASP A 9 0.81 29.87 -6.54
CA ASP A 9 0.28 31.00 -5.80
C ASP A 9 0.59 30.89 -4.30
N ALA A 10 0.53 29.69 -3.72
CA ALA A 10 0.96 29.45 -2.34
C ALA A 10 2.45 29.78 -2.12
N ILE A 11 3.33 29.45 -3.08
CA ILE A 11 4.76 29.80 -2.97
C ILE A 11 4.97 31.31 -3.16
N ARG A 12 4.20 31.97 -4.04
CA ARG A 12 4.27 33.44 -4.21
C ARG A 12 3.88 34.16 -2.93
N GLU A 13 2.83 33.71 -2.24
CA GLU A 13 2.42 34.26 -0.95
C GLU A 13 3.51 34.10 0.11
N LEU A 14 4.14 32.92 0.19
CA LEU A 14 5.27 32.69 1.11
C LEU A 14 6.46 33.58 0.75
N LYS A 15 6.84 33.67 -0.54
CA LYS A 15 7.93 34.52 -0.99
C LYS A 15 7.66 36.00 -0.67
N ALA A 16 6.43 36.48 -0.84
CA ALA A 16 6.03 37.84 -0.48
C ALA A 16 6.14 38.08 1.03
N LYS A 17 5.74 37.11 1.86
CA LYS A 17 5.85 37.18 3.33
C LYS A 17 7.31 37.29 3.80
N PHE A 18 8.23 36.55 3.19
CA PHE A 18 9.66 36.54 3.57
C PHE A 18 10.51 37.58 2.81
N GLY A 19 9.93 38.24 1.81
CA GLY A 19 10.53 39.38 1.12
C GLY A 19 11.87 39.06 0.46
N SER A 20 12.84 39.97 0.63
CA SER A 20 14.16 39.89 -0.01
C SER A 20 14.99 38.68 0.41
N THR A 21 14.71 38.07 1.58
CA THR A 21 15.43 36.87 2.03
C THR A 21 15.22 35.67 1.12
N TRP A 22 14.13 35.66 0.34
CA TRP A 22 13.77 34.60 -0.60
C TRP A 22 13.82 35.08 -2.07
N ALA A 23 14.57 36.15 -2.36
CA ALA A 23 14.60 36.76 -3.70
C ALA A 23 14.92 35.75 -4.82
N ASP A 24 15.85 34.84 -4.58
CA ASP A 24 16.33 33.85 -5.57
C ASP A 24 15.43 32.61 -5.70
N ILE A 25 14.40 32.48 -4.87
CA ILE A 25 13.49 31.33 -4.94
C ILE A 25 12.52 31.49 -6.11
N SER A 26 12.51 30.52 -7.02
CA SER A 26 11.56 30.43 -8.13
C SER A 26 10.24 29.78 -7.65
N PRO A 27 9.10 30.51 -7.66
CA PRO A 27 7.82 29.94 -7.27
C PRO A 27 7.38 28.78 -8.18
N GLU A 28 7.70 28.85 -9.46
CA GLU A 28 7.38 27.79 -10.41
C GLU A 28 8.16 26.51 -10.16
N ASP A 29 9.46 26.60 -9.88
CA ASP A 29 10.28 25.41 -9.64
C ASP A 29 9.92 24.75 -8.31
N ALA A 30 9.67 25.55 -7.27
CA ALA A 30 9.16 25.03 -6.00
C ALA A 30 7.79 24.34 -6.16
N ALA A 31 6.88 24.93 -6.92
CA ALA A 31 5.58 24.34 -7.21
C ALA A 31 5.71 23.03 -8.00
N ARG A 32 6.62 22.94 -8.98
CA ARG A 32 6.90 21.69 -9.72
C ARG A 32 7.32 20.58 -8.76
N MET A 33 8.25 20.87 -7.84
CA MET A 33 8.71 19.90 -6.84
C MET A 33 7.57 19.45 -5.91
N GLN A 34 6.66 20.36 -5.54
CA GLN A 34 5.48 20.01 -4.74
C GLN A 34 4.50 19.10 -5.49
N ILE A 35 4.23 19.38 -6.77
CA ILE A 35 3.34 18.56 -7.60
C ILE A 35 3.96 17.17 -7.85
N GLN A 36 5.26 17.11 -8.11
CA GLN A 36 6.01 15.85 -8.28
C GLN A 36 6.04 14.98 -7.02
N ASN A 37 5.91 15.58 -5.83
CA ASN A 37 5.86 14.89 -4.54
C ASN A 37 4.48 15.00 -3.88
N ARG A 38 3.45 14.54 -4.62
CA ARG A 38 2.05 14.56 -4.18
C ARG A 38 1.84 13.87 -2.81
N PHE A 39 2.43 12.69 -2.63
CA PHE A 39 2.35 11.91 -1.40
C PHE A 39 3.61 12.10 -0.57
N LYS A 40 3.51 12.80 0.56
CA LYS A 40 4.68 13.19 1.37
C LYS A 40 5.06 12.11 2.36
N THR A 41 4.07 11.35 2.83
CA THR A 41 4.24 10.27 3.82
C THR A 41 3.54 9.00 3.35
N GLY A 42 3.92 7.84 3.92
CA GLY A 42 3.19 6.60 3.68
C GLY A 42 1.75 6.66 4.20
N LEU A 43 1.48 7.40 5.30
CA LEU A 43 0.10 7.59 5.77
C LEU A 43 -0.78 8.33 4.75
N ASP A 44 -0.25 9.30 4.00
CA ASP A 44 -0.99 9.93 2.90
C ASP A 44 -1.38 8.90 1.83
N ILE A 45 -0.47 7.97 1.54
CA ILE A 45 -0.69 6.87 0.58
C ILE A 45 -1.73 5.90 1.10
N ALA A 46 -1.61 5.47 2.36
CA ALA A 46 -2.53 4.53 2.99
C ALA A 46 -3.95 5.09 2.97
N LYS A 47 -4.14 6.37 3.35
CA LYS A 47 -5.44 7.06 3.31
C LYS A 47 -6.01 7.14 1.91
N TYR A 48 -5.20 7.55 0.95
CA TYR A 48 -5.60 7.64 -0.45
C TYR A 48 -6.02 6.27 -1.01
N THR A 49 -5.25 5.23 -0.73
CA THR A 49 -5.47 3.90 -1.31
C THR A 49 -6.56 3.10 -0.61
N ALA A 50 -6.79 3.32 0.69
CA ALA A 50 -7.93 2.75 1.41
C ALA A 50 -9.25 3.19 0.78
N ALA A 51 -9.41 4.50 0.48
CA ALA A 51 -10.60 5.02 -0.17
C ALA A 51 -10.84 4.41 -1.57
N ILE A 52 -9.77 4.16 -2.33
CA ILE A 52 -9.87 3.46 -3.63
C ILE A 52 -10.40 2.04 -3.42
N MET A 53 -9.83 1.29 -2.48
CA MET A 53 -10.24 -0.10 -2.25
C MET A 53 -11.69 -0.17 -1.77
N ARG A 54 -12.13 0.73 -0.89
CA ARG A 54 -13.55 0.82 -0.47
C ARG A 54 -14.50 1.08 -1.64
N ARG A 55 -14.15 2.01 -2.52
CA ARG A 55 -14.92 2.28 -3.74
C ARG A 55 -14.98 1.06 -4.66
N ASP A 56 -13.86 0.38 -4.84
CA ASP A 56 -13.78 -0.77 -5.73
C ASP A 56 -14.53 -1.99 -5.15
N MET A 57 -14.52 -2.19 -3.82
CA MET A 57 -15.36 -3.16 -3.12
C MET A 57 -16.85 -2.89 -3.36
N ALA A 58 -17.30 -1.64 -3.15
CA ALA A 58 -18.70 -1.26 -3.39
C ALA A 58 -19.11 -1.42 -4.87
N ALA A 59 -18.18 -1.17 -5.80
CA ALA A 59 -18.41 -1.41 -7.22
C ALA A 59 -18.57 -2.90 -7.55
N TYR A 60 -17.81 -3.78 -6.89
CA TYR A 60 -17.94 -5.23 -7.03
C TYR A 60 -19.25 -5.75 -6.44
N ASP A 61 -19.66 -5.23 -5.26
CA ASP A 61 -20.94 -5.58 -4.63
C ASP A 61 -22.13 -5.23 -5.56
N ALA A 62 -22.03 -4.12 -6.28
CA ALA A 62 -23.05 -3.70 -7.24
C ALA A 62 -22.98 -4.47 -8.58
N ASP A 63 -21.79 -4.87 -9.01
CA ASP A 63 -21.54 -5.57 -10.28
C ASP A 63 -20.29 -6.45 -10.16
N SER A 64 -20.48 -7.77 -10.09
CA SER A 64 -19.41 -8.76 -9.91
C SER A 64 -18.41 -8.80 -11.08
N SER A 65 -18.72 -8.20 -12.23
CA SER A 65 -17.75 -8.02 -13.31
C SER A 65 -16.68 -6.96 -12.99
N LYS A 66 -16.88 -6.13 -11.95
CA LYS A 66 -15.98 -5.05 -11.53
C LYS A 66 -14.93 -5.50 -10.51
N TYR A 67 -14.38 -6.69 -10.69
CA TYR A 67 -13.34 -7.23 -9.82
C TYR A 67 -11.99 -6.52 -10.00
N THR A 68 -11.11 -6.67 -9.01
CA THR A 68 -9.76 -6.10 -8.98
C THR A 68 -8.71 -7.18 -9.18
N GLN A 69 -7.53 -6.81 -9.68
CA GLN A 69 -6.44 -7.77 -9.89
C GLN A 69 -5.10 -7.22 -9.43
N SER A 70 -4.24 -8.12 -8.98
CA SER A 70 -2.87 -7.81 -8.59
C SER A 70 -1.91 -8.91 -9.06
N LEU A 71 -0.62 -8.64 -8.87
CA LEU A 71 0.47 -9.59 -9.02
C LEU A 71 1.44 -9.28 -7.89
N GLY A 72 2.07 -10.32 -7.35
CA GLY A 72 3.14 -10.19 -6.36
C GLY A 72 4.30 -9.39 -6.95
N CYS A 73 4.84 -8.42 -6.18
CA CYS A 73 6.07 -7.72 -6.54
C CYS A 73 7.09 -7.84 -5.41
N TRP A 74 8.21 -8.51 -5.67
CA TRP A 74 9.26 -8.74 -4.67
C TRP A 74 10.24 -7.57 -4.53
N HIS A 75 10.17 -6.56 -5.39
CA HIS A 75 10.99 -5.34 -5.33
C HIS A 75 10.25 -4.15 -5.92
N GLY A 76 10.53 -2.95 -5.42
CA GLY A 76 9.86 -1.71 -5.83
C GLY A 76 10.02 -1.41 -7.32
N PHE A 77 11.18 -1.72 -7.90
CA PHE A 77 11.37 -1.62 -9.36
C PHE A 77 10.40 -2.51 -10.16
N ILE A 78 10.10 -3.72 -9.68
CA ILE A 78 9.12 -4.61 -10.35
C ILE A 78 7.72 -4.00 -10.29
N ALA A 79 7.33 -3.47 -9.12
CA ALA A 79 6.05 -2.79 -8.95
C ALA A 79 5.93 -1.54 -9.86
N GLN A 80 7.02 -0.77 -9.97
CA GLN A 80 7.11 0.38 -10.87
C GLN A 80 6.91 -0.02 -12.34
N GLN A 81 7.67 -0.99 -12.83
CA GLN A 81 7.55 -1.42 -14.23
C GLN A 81 6.15 -1.98 -14.53
N LYS A 82 5.55 -2.69 -13.57
CA LYS A 82 4.17 -3.18 -13.66
C LYS A 82 3.16 -2.02 -13.81
N MET A 83 3.27 -0.96 -13.01
CA MET A 83 2.34 0.18 -13.10
C MET A 83 2.56 1.02 -14.36
N ILE A 84 3.81 1.21 -14.79
CA ILE A 84 4.13 1.87 -16.07
C ILE A 84 3.51 1.06 -17.23
N ALA A 85 3.68 -0.27 -17.23
CA ALA A 85 3.08 -1.13 -18.23
C ALA A 85 1.54 -1.04 -18.22
N ASN A 86 0.92 -0.98 -17.03
CA ASN A 86 -0.53 -0.84 -16.93
C ASN A 86 -1.03 0.46 -17.57
N LYS A 87 -0.43 1.60 -17.24
CA LYS A 87 -0.79 2.89 -17.87
C LYS A 87 -0.54 2.87 -19.37
N LYS A 88 0.58 2.30 -19.82
CA LYS A 88 0.94 2.23 -21.25
C LYS A 88 -0.03 1.39 -22.08
N TYR A 89 -0.42 0.21 -21.60
CA TYR A 89 -1.19 -0.76 -22.40
C TYR A 89 -2.69 -0.75 -22.12
N PHE A 90 -3.12 -0.31 -20.93
CA PHE A 90 -4.53 -0.27 -20.54
C PHE A 90 -5.05 1.16 -20.31
N GLY A 91 -4.18 2.18 -20.34
CA GLY A 91 -4.56 3.59 -20.19
C GLY A 91 -5.00 3.99 -18.79
N THR A 92 -5.00 3.07 -17.81
CA THR A 92 -5.47 3.34 -16.45
C THR A 92 -4.80 2.45 -15.40
N THR A 93 -4.78 2.90 -14.15
CA THR A 93 -4.43 2.10 -12.96
C THR A 93 -5.66 1.58 -12.20
N GLU A 94 -6.88 1.90 -12.65
CA GLU A 94 -8.12 1.46 -12.01
C GLU A 94 -8.21 -0.07 -11.90
N ARG A 95 -8.64 -0.56 -10.73
CA ARG A 95 -8.77 -1.99 -10.41
C ARG A 95 -7.48 -2.80 -10.59
N ARG A 96 -6.31 -2.15 -10.51
CA ARG A 96 -4.98 -2.77 -10.54
C ARG A 96 -4.23 -2.47 -9.26
N TYR A 97 -3.94 -3.49 -8.46
CA TYR A 97 -3.28 -3.36 -7.16
C TYR A 97 -1.89 -4.00 -7.19
N ILE A 98 -1.12 -3.77 -6.12
CA ILE A 98 0.09 -4.53 -5.79
C ILE A 98 -0.26 -5.58 -4.73
N TYR A 99 0.36 -6.76 -4.82
CA TYR A 99 0.37 -7.74 -3.73
C TYR A 99 1.79 -7.81 -3.17
N LEU A 100 1.94 -7.71 -1.85
CA LEU A 100 3.18 -8.05 -1.17
C LEU A 100 3.03 -9.48 -0.67
N SER A 101 3.91 -10.36 -1.15
CA SER A 101 3.91 -11.78 -0.81
C SER A 101 4.90 -12.06 0.31
N GLY A 102 4.44 -12.59 1.45
CA GLY A 102 5.32 -13.02 2.54
C GLY A 102 6.32 -14.08 2.08
N TRP A 103 5.87 -15.01 1.22
CA TRP A 103 6.73 -16.00 0.57
C TRP A 103 7.90 -15.38 -0.20
N MET A 104 7.66 -14.35 -1.02
CA MET A 104 8.74 -13.71 -1.76
C MET A 104 9.65 -12.86 -0.87
N VAL A 105 9.13 -12.30 0.23
CA VAL A 105 9.96 -11.63 1.22
C VAL A 105 10.93 -12.63 1.85
N ALA A 106 10.43 -13.78 2.32
CA ALA A 106 11.26 -14.84 2.88
C ALA A 106 12.32 -15.35 1.89
N ALA A 107 11.93 -15.58 0.63
CA ALA A 107 12.80 -16.15 -0.38
C ALA A 107 13.87 -15.18 -0.93
N LEU A 108 13.61 -13.87 -0.95
CA LEU A 108 14.43 -12.92 -1.71
C LEU A 108 14.88 -11.68 -0.94
N ARG A 109 14.27 -11.36 0.19
CA ARG A 109 14.45 -10.06 0.89
C ARG A 109 15.09 -10.19 2.26
N SER A 110 15.16 -11.40 2.78
CA SER A 110 15.79 -11.73 4.06
C SER A 110 17.29 -11.45 4.05
N GLU A 111 17.82 -10.84 5.11
CA GLU A 111 19.27 -10.68 5.32
C GLU A 111 19.98 -12.02 5.49
N PHE A 112 19.25 -13.07 5.90
CA PHE A 112 19.76 -14.45 5.99
C PHE A 112 19.93 -15.13 4.63
N GLY A 113 19.58 -14.45 3.53
CA GLY A 113 19.43 -15.06 2.22
C GLY A 113 18.12 -15.84 2.10
N PRO A 114 17.97 -16.71 1.09
CA PRO A 114 16.71 -17.39 0.81
C PRO A 114 16.24 -18.30 1.96
N LEU A 115 15.06 -18.01 2.49
CA LEU A 115 14.40 -18.80 3.54
C LEU A 115 13.10 -19.42 3.02
N PRO A 116 12.65 -20.55 3.61
CA PRO A 116 11.30 -21.05 3.37
C PRO A 116 10.25 -20.11 3.99
N ASP A 117 9.02 -20.23 3.51
CA ASP A 117 7.89 -19.39 3.92
C ASP A 117 7.30 -19.81 5.28
N GLN A 118 8.04 -19.51 6.34
CA GLN A 118 7.73 -19.90 7.72
C GLN A 118 7.93 -18.72 8.71
N SER A 119 7.84 -17.48 8.22
CA SER A 119 7.99 -16.25 9.03
C SER A 119 9.29 -16.14 9.86
N MET A 120 10.36 -16.84 9.44
CA MET A 120 11.65 -16.87 10.14
C MET A 120 12.56 -15.68 9.83
N HIS A 121 12.28 -14.96 8.74
CA HIS A 121 13.04 -13.77 8.36
C HIS A 121 12.76 -12.61 9.32
N GLU A 122 13.65 -11.63 9.34
CA GLU A 122 13.46 -10.39 10.06
C GLU A 122 12.20 -9.66 9.60
N LYS A 123 11.23 -9.49 10.51
CA LYS A 123 9.91 -8.92 10.21
C LYS A 123 9.97 -7.50 9.63
N THR A 124 11.08 -6.78 9.81
CA THR A 124 11.33 -5.45 9.24
C THR A 124 11.44 -5.46 7.72
N SER A 125 11.76 -6.59 7.10
CA SER A 125 11.84 -6.72 5.64
C SER A 125 10.48 -6.59 4.96
N VAL A 126 9.38 -6.86 5.69
CA VAL A 126 8.01 -6.66 5.21
C VAL A 126 7.68 -5.17 5.02
N PRO A 127 7.68 -4.29 6.05
CA PRO A 127 7.42 -2.86 5.88
C PRO A 127 8.47 -2.16 5.01
N ALA A 128 9.74 -2.61 5.04
CA ALA A 128 10.77 -2.06 4.17
C ALA A 128 10.44 -2.24 2.67
N LEU A 129 9.90 -3.39 2.29
CA LEU A 129 9.45 -3.62 0.91
C LEU A 129 8.23 -2.75 0.54
N ILE A 130 7.31 -2.50 1.48
CA ILE A 130 6.15 -1.60 1.25
C ILE A 130 6.65 -0.18 0.95
N GLU A 131 7.57 0.33 1.78
CA GLU A 131 8.17 1.65 1.61
C GLU A 131 8.96 1.75 0.30
N GLU A 132 9.75 0.72 -0.03
CA GLU A 132 10.48 0.63 -1.30
C GLU A 132 9.52 0.69 -2.50
N ILE A 133 8.46 -0.12 -2.50
CA ILE A 133 7.44 -0.12 -3.56
C ILE A 133 6.89 1.29 -3.76
N TYR A 134 6.44 1.95 -2.69
CA TYR A 134 5.88 3.28 -2.81
C TYR A 134 6.91 4.35 -3.18
N THR A 135 8.17 4.20 -2.77
CA THR A 135 9.27 5.07 -3.22
C THR A 135 9.44 5.00 -4.74
N PHE A 136 9.46 3.79 -5.30
CA PHE A 136 9.58 3.59 -6.75
C PHE A 136 8.35 4.07 -7.53
N LEU A 137 7.13 3.89 -7.00
CA LEU A 137 5.91 4.40 -7.63
C LEU A 137 5.84 5.93 -7.62
N ARG A 138 6.20 6.57 -6.50
CA ARG A 138 6.30 8.04 -6.40
C ARG A 138 7.36 8.60 -7.34
N GLN A 139 8.48 7.89 -7.51
CA GLN A 139 9.51 8.31 -8.44
C GLN A 139 9.07 8.20 -9.91
N ALA A 140 8.21 7.23 -10.23
CA ALA A 140 7.59 7.13 -11.56
C ALA A 140 6.70 8.34 -11.85
N ASP A 141 5.87 8.75 -10.88
CA ASP A 141 5.08 9.99 -10.96
C ASP A 141 5.98 11.21 -11.20
N ALA A 142 6.98 11.39 -10.34
CA ALA A 142 7.88 12.54 -10.42
C ALA A 142 8.59 12.62 -11.77
N LYS A 143 9.03 11.48 -12.33
CA LYS A 143 9.65 11.42 -13.65
C LYS A 143 8.68 11.83 -14.76
N GLU A 144 7.49 11.23 -14.82
CA GLU A 144 6.51 11.56 -15.88
C GLU A 144 6.04 13.02 -15.80
N LEU A 145 5.78 13.51 -14.59
CA LEU A 145 5.44 14.92 -14.37
C LEU A 145 6.59 15.85 -14.78
N ASN A 146 7.84 15.48 -14.52
CA ASN A 146 9.00 16.26 -14.98
C ASN A 146 9.09 16.34 -16.51
N ASP A 147 8.78 15.24 -17.21
CA ASP A 147 8.73 15.23 -18.67
C ASP A 147 7.62 16.17 -19.19
N LEU A 148 6.45 16.20 -18.53
CA LEU A 148 5.37 17.16 -18.82
C LEU A 148 5.78 18.61 -18.53
N PHE A 149 6.44 18.90 -17.40
CA PHE A 149 6.91 20.27 -17.09
C PHE A 149 7.97 20.76 -18.08
N ARG A 150 8.85 19.87 -18.57
CA ARG A 150 9.79 20.20 -19.64
C ARG A 150 9.07 20.53 -20.95
N ALA A 151 8.02 19.79 -21.28
CA ALA A 151 7.19 20.08 -22.44
C ALA A 151 6.44 21.42 -22.28
N LEU A 152 5.87 21.69 -21.11
CA LEU A 152 5.20 22.96 -20.78
C LEU A 152 6.15 24.14 -20.94
N LYS A 153 7.37 24.03 -20.41
CA LYS A 153 8.40 25.07 -20.56
C LYS A 153 8.69 25.36 -22.04
N LYS A 154 8.88 24.33 -22.86
CA LYS A 154 9.11 24.50 -24.31
C LYS A 154 7.93 25.16 -25.02
N ALA A 155 6.69 24.80 -24.67
CA ALA A 155 5.49 25.41 -25.24
C ALA A 155 5.40 26.90 -24.89
N ASN A 156 5.68 27.26 -23.63
CA ASN A 156 5.72 28.65 -23.18
C ASN A 156 6.82 29.45 -23.89
N GLU A 157 8.02 28.89 -24.02
CA GLU A 157 9.15 29.54 -24.73
C GLU A 157 8.85 29.74 -26.23
N ALA A 158 8.06 28.86 -26.84
CA ALA A 158 7.60 28.98 -28.21
C ALA A 158 6.39 29.93 -28.39
N GLY A 159 5.79 30.43 -27.30
CA GLY A 159 4.57 31.23 -27.34
C GLY A 159 3.30 30.44 -27.71
N ASP A 160 3.35 29.10 -27.69
CA ASP A 160 2.22 28.23 -28.02
C ASP A 160 1.28 28.07 -26.82
N THR A 161 0.41 29.07 -26.65
CA THR A 161 -0.55 29.14 -25.54
C THR A 161 -1.55 27.98 -25.53
N ALA A 162 -1.96 27.49 -26.70
CA ALA A 162 -2.87 26.35 -26.81
C ALA A 162 -2.20 25.07 -26.31
N LYS A 163 -0.95 24.82 -26.72
CA LYS A 163 -0.20 23.64 -26.26
C LYS A 163 0.15 23.73 -24.78
N ALA A 164 0.49 24.91 -24.27
CA ALA A 164 0.72 25.12 -22.85
C ALA A 164 -0.53 24.76 -22.02
N ALA A 165 -1.70 25.24 -22.42
CA ALA A 165 -2.97 24.92 -21.74
C ALA A 165 -3.29 23.42 -21.75
N GLU A 166 -3.06 22.74 -22.89
CA GLU A 166 -3.23 21.28 -23.02
C GLU A 166 -2.33 20.53 -22.03
N ILE A 167 -1.04 20.89 -21.94
CA ILE A 167 -0.09 20.22 -21.05
C ILE A 167 -0.40 20.51 -19.58
N THR A 168 -0.82 21.74 -19.25
CA THR A 168 -1.27 22.07 -17.89
C THR A 168 -2.47 21.20 -17.48
N ALA A 169 -3.43 20.99 -18.38
CA ALA A 169 -4.55 20.08 -18.12
C ALA A 169 -4.09 18.62 -17.92
N GLN A 170 -3.05 18.17 -18.63
CA GLN A 170 -2.45 16.84 -18.40
C GLN A 170 -1.75 16.73 -17.03
N ILE A 171 -1.09 17.80 -16.58
CA ILE A 171 -0.46 17.86 -15.26
C ILE A 171 -1.52 17.80 -14.15
N ASP A 172 -2.57 18.63 -14.26
CA ASP A 172 -3.64 18.69 -13.25
C ASP A 172 -4.51 17.41 -13.26
N GLY A 173 -4.66 16.77 -14.41
CA GLY A 173 -5.35 15.49 -14.59
C GLY A 173 -4.45 14.25 -14.43
N PHE A 174 -3.21 14.40 -13.96
CA PHE A 174 -2.24 13.31 -13.94
C PHE A 174 -2.71 12.13 -13.08
N GLN A 175 -2.82 10.94 -13.69
CA GLN A 175 -3.09 9.71 -12.97
C GLN A 175 -1.80 9.14 -12.37
N THR A 176 -1.76 9.09 -11.05
CA THR A 176 -0.64 8.53 -10.26
C THR A 176 -0.45 7.03 -10.50
N HIS A 177 0.80 6.57 -10.39
CA HIS A 177 1.18 5.15 -10.31
C HIS A 177 0.95 4.56 -8.92
N VAL A 178 0.70 5.39 -7.89
CA VAL A 178 0.41 4.94 -6.53
C VAL A 178 -0.97 4.28 -6.53
N VAL A 179 -0.98 2.98 -6.24
CA VAL A 179 -2.19 2.13 -6.19
C VAL A 179 -2.28 1.39 -4.85
N PRO A 180 -3.45 0.84 -4.50
CA PRO A 180 -3.58 0.00 -3.31
C PRO A 180 -2.63 -1.20 -3.30
N ILE A 181 -2.18 -1.53 -2.09
CA ILE A 181 -1.41 -2.75 -1.79
C ILE A 181 -2.20 -3.61 -0.82
N ILE A 182 -2.31 -4.91 -1.12
CA ILE A 182 -2.69 -5.94 -0.16
C ILE A 182 -1.38 -6.52 0.37
N ALA A 183 -1.10 -6.27 1.64
CA ALA A 183 0.15 -6.66 2.26
C ALA A 183 -0.02 -7.86 3.20
N ASP A 184 0.68 -8.94 2.89
CA ASP A 184 0.75 -10.14 3.71
C ASP A 184 1.55 -9.88 5.00
N ILE A 185 0.93 -10.13 6.16
CA ILE A 185 1.58 -10.05 7.48
C ILE A 185 1.81 -11.44 8.08
N ASP A 186 1.65 -12.50 7.28
CA ASP A 186 1.63 -13.89 7.75
C ASP A 186 0.60 -14.06 8.89
N ALA A 187 0.99 -14.75 9.96
CA ALA A 187 0.22 -14.83 11.19
C ALA A 187 0.62 -13.74 12.21
N GLY A 188 1.24 -12.63 11.80
CA GLY A 188 1.57 -11.50 12.67
C GLY A 188 2.95 -11.53 13.35
N PHE A 189 3.81 -12.50 13.01
CA PHE A 189 5.19 -12.63 13.54
C PHE A 189 5.28 -12.63 15.08
N GLY A 190 4.28 -13.19 15.76
CA GLY A 190 4.24 -13.27 17.23
C GLY A 190 2.82 -13.25 17.78
N ASN A 191 2.68 -12.72 19.01
CA ASN A 191 1.41 -12.49 19.68
C ASN A 191 0.69 -11.25 19.13
N GLU A 192 -0.41 -10.85 19.77
CA GLU A 192 -1.26 -9.72 19.38
C GLU A 192 -0.50 -8.40 19.40
N GLU A 193 0.32 -8.16 20.43
CA GLU A 193 1.12 -6.94 20.56
C GLU A 193 2.18 -6.84 19.45
N ALA A 194 2.88 -7.94 19.17
CA ALA A 194 3.82 -8.01 18.05
C ALA A 194 3.11 -7.79 16.70
N THR A 195 1.90 -8.34 16.54
CA THR A 195 1.07 -8.15 15.35
C THR A 195 0.69 -6.68 15.16
N TYR A 196 0.24 -6.01 16.23
CA TYR A 196 -0.07 -4.59 16.22
C TYR A 196 1.16 -3.72 15.87
N LEU A 197 2.32 -3.99 16.48
CA LEU A 197 3.56 -3.23 16.23
C LEU A 197 4.02 -3.33 14.78
N LEU A 198 3.97 -4.54 14.20
CA LEU A 198 4.31 -4.76 12.81
C LEU A 198 3.29 -4.11 11.86
N ALA A 199 2.00 -4.27 12.15
CA ALA A 199 0.92 -3.66 11.36
C ALA A 199 1.05 -2.14 11.31
N LYS A 200 1.33 -1.49 12.46
CA LYS A 200 1.58 -0.05 12.54
C LYS A 200 2.70 0.37 11.58
N LYS A 201 3.83 -0.35 11.57
CA LYS A 201 4.94 -0.06 10.66
C LYS A 201 4.58 -0.25 9.19
N MET A 202 3.81 -1.28 8.86
CA MET A 202 3.32 -1.51 7.49
C MET A 202 2.37 -0.41 7.02
N ILE A 203 1.51 0.10 7.90
CA ILE A 203 0.58 1.20 7.62
C ILE A 203 1.35 2.53 7.46
N GLU A 204 2.30 2.82 8.35
CA GLU A 204 3.21 3.97 8.24
C GLU A 204 3.98 3.99 6.92
N ALA A 205 4.36 2.80 6.40
CA ALA A 205 5.01 2.63 5.11
C ALA A 205 4.06 2.80 3.91
N GLY A 206 2.74 2.73 4.11
CA GLY A 206 1.72 3.04 3.10
C GLY A 206 0.68 1.95 2.84
N ALA A 207 0.69 0.84 3.58
CA ALA A 207 -0.31 -0.21 3.37
C ALA A 207 -1.71 0.21 3.83
N CYS A 208 -2.68 0.08 2.94
CA CYS A 208 -4.10 0.28 3.25
C CYS A 208 -4.85 -1.01 3.60
N ALA A 209 -4.30 -2.17 3.22
CA ALA A 209 -4.90 -3.47 3.43
C ALA A 209 -3.87 -4.46 3.96
N LEU A 210 -4.20 -5.14 5.06
CA LEU A 210 -3.36 -6.15 5.69
C LEU A 210 -4.07 -7.50 5.61
N GLN A 211 -3.37 -8.51 5.08
CA GLN A 211 -3.82 -9.89 5.05
C GLN A 211 -3.15 -10.67 6.17
N ILE A 212 -3.94 -11.27 7.05
CA ILE A 212 -3.48 -12.08 8.18
C ILE A 212 -4.14 -13.46 8.15
N GLU A 213 -3.44 -14.50 8.58
CA GLU A 213 -3.92 -15.89 8.54
C GLU A 213 -4.03 -16.56 9.92
N ASN A 214 -4.88 -17.58 10.02
CA ASN A 214 -5.16 -18.33 11.25
C ASN A 214 -4.22 -19.53 11.48
N GLN A 215 -3.08 -19.60 10.77
CA GLN A 215 -2.04 -20.57 11.09
C GLN A 215 -1.24 -20.16 12.33
N VAL A 216 -0.54 -21.12 12.91
CA VAL A 216 0.40 -20.86 14.02
C VAL A 216 1.68 -20.19 13.49
N SER A 217 2.07 -19.07 14.10
CA SER A 217 3.22 -18.26 13.61
C SER A 217 4.58 -18.98 13.67
N ASP A 218 4.79 -19.92 14.59
CA ASP A 218 6.06 -20.64 14.79
C ASP A 218 6.12 -22.02 14.09
N ALA A 219 4.98 -22.51 13.61
CA ALA A 219 4.84 -23.73 12.81
C ALA A 219 4.21 -23.45 11.43
N LYS A 220 4.22 -22.18 11.00
CA LYS A 220 3.64 -21.73 9.72
C LYS A 220 4.21 -22.56 8.58
N GLN A 221 3.33 -23.02 7.70
CA GLN A 221 3.71 -23.64 6.43
C GLN A 221 3.04 -22.92 5.28
N CYS A 222 3.64 -23.02 4.09
CA CYS A 222 3.02 -22.49 2.88
C CYS A 222 1.63 -23.12 2.66
N GLY A 223 0.67 -22.35 2.16
CA GLY A 223 -0.73 -22.76 2.00
C GLY A 223 -0.96 -24.05 1.18
N HIS A 224 0.01 -24.45 0.36
CA HIS A 224 -0.03 -25.66 -0.48
C HIS A 224 0.67 -26.88 0.16
N GLN A 225 1.25 -26.74 1.35
CA GLN A 225 1.93 -27.82 2.06
C GLN A 225 0.99 -28.53 3.03
N ALA A 226 1.22 -29.83 3.23
CA ALA A 226 0.54 -30.61 4.26
C ALA A 226 1.09 -30.30 5.66
N GLY A 227 0.32 -30.62 6.71
CA GLY A 227 0.74 -30.40 8.10
C GLY A 227 0.54 -28.96 8.60
N LYS A 228 -0.31 -28.18 7.94
CA LYS A 228 -0.73 -26.87 8.44
C LYS A 228 -1.44 -27.01 9.78
N VAL A 229 -1.12 -26.10 10.70
CA VAL A 229 -1.68 -26.08 12.06
C VAL A 229 -2.46 -24.80 12.24
N THR A 230 -3.71 -24.89 12.70
CA THR A 230 -4.57 -23.74 12.98
C THR A 230 -4.62 -23.38 14.47
N VAL A 231 -4.86 -22.10 14.75
CA VAL A 231 -5.19 -21.62 16.09
C VAL A 231 -6.70 -21.47 16.28
N PRO A 232 -7.24 -21.67 17.49
CA PRO A 232 -8.60 -21.30 17.85
C PRO A 232 -9.02 -19.91 17.38
N HIS A 233 -10.32 -19.77 17.09
CA HIS A 233 -10.90 -18.52 16.63
C HIS A 233 -10.57 -17.32 17.55
N GLU A 234 -10.55 -17.52 18.87
CA GLU A 234 -10.27 -16.46 19.84
C GLU A 234 -8.88 -15.81 19.67
N ASP A 235 -7.86 -16.59 19.32
CA ASP A 235 -6.51 -16.09 19.07
C ASP A 235 -6.48 -15.27 17.78
N PHE A 236 -7.08 -15.82 16.73
CA PHE A 236 -7.10 -15.17 15.43
C PHE A 236 -7.92 -13.87 15.45
N ILE A 237 -9.07 -13.87 16.14
CA ILE A 237 -9.87 -12.67 16.39
C ILE A 237 -9.08 -11.62 17.17
N SER A 238 -8.30 -12.04 18.17
CA SER A 238 -7.45 -11.12 18.94
C SER A 238 -6.39 -10.43 18.07
N LYS A 239 -5.80 -11.17 17.11
CA LYS A 239 -4.90 -10.59 16.09
C LYS A 239 -5.62 -9.67 15.11
N ILE A 240 -6.84 -10.00 14.69
CA ILE A 240 -7.68 -9.10 13.87
C ILE A 240 -7.94 -7.78 14.61
N HIS A 241 -8.25 -7.83 15.91
CA HIS A 241 -8.39 -6.63 16.73
C HIS A 241 -7.09 -5.82 16.81
N ALA A 242 -5.94 -6.49 16.97
CA ALA A 242 -4.63 -5.83 16.96
C ALA A 242 -4.37 -5.03 15.67
N LEU A 243 -4.69 -5.62 14.50
CA LEU A 243 -4.63 -4.90 13.22
C LEU A 243 -5.58 -3.71 13.18
N ARG A 244 -6.82 -3.88 13.67
CA ARG A 244 -7.81 -2.80 13.70
C ARG A 244 -7.34 -1.63 14.57
N TYR A 245 -6.77 -1.89 15.74
CA TYR A 245 -6.22 -0.84 16.59
C TYR A 245 -5.05 -0.09 15.92
N ALA A 246 -4.17 -0.80 15.19
CA ALA A 246 -3.11 -0.14 14.42
C ALA A 246 -3.68 0.83 13.35
N PHE A 247 -4.72 0.42 12.61
CA PHE A 247 -5.40 1.30 11.67
C PHE A 247 -6.04 2.52 12.34
N LEU A 248 -6.75 2.31 13.44
CA LEU A 248 -7.44 3.38 14.18
C LEU A 248 -6.44 4.39 14.75
N GLU A 249 -5.34 3.93 15.34
CA GLU A 249 -4.31 4.83 15.90
C GLU A 249 -3.65 5.69 14.80
N MET A 250 -3.43 5.11 13.62
CA MET A 250 -2.86 5.84 12.47
C MET A 250 -3.88 6.75 11.76
N GLY A 251 -5.12 6.82 12.26
CA GLY A 251 -6.21 7.58 11.68
C GLY A 251 -6.57 7.10 10.28
N LEU A 252 -6.49 5.78 10.04
CA LEU A 252 -6.86 5.12 8.79
C LEU A 252 -8.16 4.33 8.96
N ASP A 253 -9.27 5.06 9.13
CA ASP A 253 -10.60 4.50 9.42
C ASP A 253 -11.05 3.49 8.36
N ASP A 254 -10.76 3.79 7.09
CA ASP A 254 -11.10 2.95 5.94
C ASP A 254 -10.19 1.72 5.77
N GLY A 255 -9.20 1.49 6.64
CA GLY A 255 -8.26 0.37 6.58
C GLY A 255 -8.94 -1.00 6.46
N ILE A 256 -8.40 -1.85 5.58
CA ILE A 256 -8.97 -3.14 5.21
C ILE A 256 -8.17 -4.26 5.89
N ILE A 257 -8.89 -5.24 6.45
CA ILE A 257 -8.31 -6.47 6.98
C ILE A 257 -8.82 -7.62 6.11
N VAL A 258 -7.90 -8.39 5.54
CA VAL A 258 -8.20 -9.65 4.84
C VAL A 258 -7.90 -10.78 5.81
N ALA A 259 -8.94 -11.42 6.33
CA ALA A 259 -8.83 -12.58 7.20
C ALA A 259 -8.73 -13.86 6.36
N ARG A 260 -7.50 -14.33 6.13
CA ARG A 260 -7.24 -15.58 5.42
C ARG A 260 -7.46 -16.76 6.36
N THR A 261 -8.11 -17.82 5.85
CA THR A 261 -8.21 -19.10 6.55
C THR A 261 -7.45 -20.18 5.79
N ASP A 262 -6.66 -20.97 6.53
CA ASP A 262 -5.91 -22.11 6.01
C ASP A 262 -6.57 -23.45 6.36
N SER A 263 -7.76 -23.43 6.99
CA SER A 263 -8.50 -24.60 7.46
C SER A 263 -8.80 -25.63 6.38
N GLU A 264 -8.90 -25.23 5.10
CA GLU A 264 -9.19 -26.16 3.99
C GLU A 264 -8.12 -27.24 3.81
N GLY A 265 -6.86 -26.97 4.16
CA GLY A 265 -5.77 -27.97 4.11
C GLY A 265 -5.06 -28.17 5.44
N ALA A 266 -5.68 -27.77 6.56
CA ALA A 266 -5.10 -27.88 7.88
C ALA A 266 -5.86 -28.92 8.72
N ASP A 267 -5.25 -30.09 8.88
CA ASP A 267 -5.81 -31.20 9.65
C ASP A 267 -5.33 -31.21 11.11
N LEU A 268 -4.60 -30.18 11.54
CA LEU A 268 -3.98 -30.08 12.86
C LEU A 268 -4.37 -28.76 13.55
N THR A 269 -4.41 -28.79 14.88
CA THR A 269 -4.52 -27.60 15.72
C THR A 269 -3.48 -27.60 16.83
N GLN A 270 -3.01 -26.43 17.22
CA GLN A 270 -2.02 -26.27 18.29
C GLN A 270 -2.62 -26.54 19.67
N LYS A 271 -3.92 -26.26 19.85
CA LYS A 271 -4.58 -26.34 21.15
C LYS A 271 -6.07 -26.64 21.02
N ILE A 272 -6.60 -27.31 22.03
CA ILE A 272 -8.04 -27.47 22.23
C ILE A 272 -8.56 -26.15 22.83
N PRO A 273 -9.54 -25.49 22.20
CA PRO A 273 -10.05 -24.22 22.70
C PRO A 273 -10.85 -24.41 23.99
N VAL A 274 -10.92 -23.34 24.80
CA VAL A 274 -11.66 -23.36 26.06
C VAL A 274 -13.14 -23.13 25.79
N VAL A 275 -13.95 -24.18 25.92
CA VAL A 275 -15.41 -24.09 25.84
C VAL A 275 -15.96 -23.54 27.15
N LYS A 276 -16.70 -22.43 27.09
CA LYS A 276 -17.36 -21.82 28.25
C LYS A 276 -18.81 -22.28 28.38
N GLU A 277 -19.49 -22.42 27.24
CA GLU A 277 -20.87 -22.89 27.19
C GLU A 277 -21.13 -23.73 25.93
N PRO A 278 -22.03 -24.72 25.99
CA PRO A 278 -22.38 -25.52 24.82
C PRO A 278 -22.88 -24.64 23.65
N GLY A 279 -22.28 -24.80 22.48
CA GLY A 279 -22.65 -24.07 21.26
C GLY A 279 -21.84 -22.79 21.01
N ASP A 280 -20.94 -22.39 21.92
CA ASP A 280 -20.02 -21.28 21.66
C ASP A 280 -19.05 -21.57 20.50
N ILE A 281 -18.36 -20.54 20.01
CA ILE A 281 -17.43 -20.66 18.87
C ILE A 281 -16.25 -21.59 19.13
N ALA A 282 -15.88 -21.80 20.40
CA ALA A 282 -14.84 -22.74 20.80
C ALA A 282 -15.32 -24.20 20.66
N SER A 283 -16.58 -24.47 21.02
CA SER A 283 -17.18 -25.80 20.92
C SER A 283 -17.38 -26.28 19.49
N GLN A 284 -17.39 -25.37 18.52
CA GLN A 284 -17.55 -25.66 17.09
C GLN A 284 -16.21 -25.83 16.34
N TYR A 285 -15.08 -25.69 17.05
CA TYR A 285 -13.76 -25.66 16.43
C TYR A 285 -13.22 -27.05 16.04
N ILE A 286 -13.62 -28.09 16.76
CA ILE A 286 -13.22 -29.49 16.55
C ILE A 286 -14.41 -30.28 16.00
#